data_AF-A0A853LJ06-F1
#
_entry.id   AF-A0A853LJ06-F1
#
_cell.length_a   1.000
_cell.length_b   1.000
_cell.length_c   1.000
_cell.angle_alpha   90.00
_cell.angle_beta   90.00
_cell.angle_gamma   90.00
#
_symmetry.space_group_name_H-M   'P 1'
#
loop_
_entity.id
_entity.type
_entity.pdbx_description
1 polymer ?
#
loop_
_entity_poly.entity_id
_entity_poly.type
_entity_poly.pdbx_seq_one_letter_code
_entity_poly.pdbx_strand_id
1 'polypeptide(L)'
;MDGALMGLMGMVVGASAAGAAGVARSVSDTVLPRMMGNADHRHQMSLQLHAQRCEALQRWRTGLAGARDAYQRWACGGRVGEPPNVVGDEWFEGLRPHLPTTGDTAKYRSAHEIHCDNQTLTLLSLEIGRLEQDWTEEVRGRRRRDRRG
;
A
#
# COMPACT_ATOMS: atom_id res chain seq x y z
N MET A 1 13.82 67.73 0.89
CA MET A 1 12.89 68.86 0.71
C MET A 1 11.92 68.41 -0.36
N ASP A 2 10.93 67.62 0.05
CA ASP A 2 9.53 68.04 0.27
C ASP A 2 8.73 67.47 -0.92
N GLY A 3 7.58 66.84 -0.80
CA GLY A 3 6.73 66.51 0.32
C GLY A 3 5.69 65.50 -0.18
N ALA A 4 5.10 64.75 0.74
CA ALA A 4 3.95 63.88 0.53
C ALA A 4 2.75 64.66 -0.05
N LEU A 5 1.84 64.00 -0.78
CA LEU A 5 0.42 63.99 -0.42
C LEU A 5 -0.44 63.03 -1.29
N MET A 6 -1.21 62.21 -0.58
CA MET A 6 -2.59 61.73 -0.80
C MET A 6 -3.09 61.32 -2.19
N GLY A 7 -3.67 60.11 -2.21
CA GLY A 7 -4.60 59.68 -3.26
C GLY A 7 -6.02 60.19 -3.11
N LEU A 8 -6.91 59.62 -3.93
CA LEU A 8 -8.38 59.62 -3.87
C LEU A 8 -8.80 58.46 -4.80
N MET A 9 -9.44 57.39 -4.31
CA MET A 9 -10.90 57.20 -4.33
C MET A 9 -11.54 57.44 -5.72
N GLY A 10 -12.13 56.39 -6.28
CA GLY A 10 -13.02 56.52 -7.44
C GLY A 10 -13.56 55.17 -7.91
N MET A 11 -14.61 54.67 -7.25
CA MET A 11 -15.51 53.69 -7.86
C MET A 11 -16.20 54.33 -9.08
N VAL A 12 -16.22 53.64 -10.21
CA VAL A 12 -17.22 53.87 -11.26
C VAL A 12 -18.02 52.59 -11.44
N VAL A 13 -19.31 52.69 -11.10
CA VAL A 13 -20.36 51.73 -11.42
C VAL A 13 -20.99 52.14 -12.75
N GLY A 14 -21.15 51.17 -13.65
CA GLY A 14 -22.26 51.10 -14.59
C GLY A 14 -22.09 51.78 -15.95
N ALA A 15 -22.16 50.99 -17.02
CA ALA A 15 -23.29 50.97 -17.95
C ALA A 15 -22.90 50.23 -19.23
N SER A 16 -23.80 49.35 -19.67
CA SER A 16 -23.69 48.53 -20.88
C SER A 16 -23.49 49.37 -22.14
N ALA A 17 -22.53 48.96 -22.98
CA ALA A 17 -22.57 49.21 -24.41
C ALA A 17 -22.18 47.91 -25.12
N ALA A 18 -23.17 47.32 -25.80
CA ALA A 18 -22.99 46.16 -26.64
C ALA A 18 -22.15 46.54 -27.88
N GLY A 19 -21.18 45.70 -28.22
CA GLY A 19 -20.39 45.84 -29.44
C GLY A 19 -19.43 44.66 -29.58
N ALA A 20 -19.75 43.75 -30.49
CA ALA A 20 -19.04 42.50 -30.72
C ALA A 20 -17.58 42.71 -31.14
N ALA A 21 -16.66 42.03 -30.46
CA ALA A 21 -15.36 41.66 -31.02
C ALA A 21 -15.07 40.24 -30.53
N GLY A 22 -15.08 39.31 -31.48
CA GLY A 22 -14.90 37.90 -31.21
C GLY A 22 -13.57 37.63 -30.53
N VAL A 23 -13.60 36.83 -29.48
CA VAL A 23 -12.46 36.03 -29.06
C VAL A 23 -12.99 34.62 -28.86
N ALA A 24 -12.38 33.71 -29.62
CA ALA A 24 -12.80 32.34 -29.82
C ALA A 24 -13.18 31.65 -28.51
N ARG A 25 -14.37 31.04 -28.51
CA ARG A 25 -14.69 29.98 -27.57
C ARG A 25 -13.67 28.88 -27.85
N SER A 26 -12.65 28.79 -27.01
CA SER A 26 -11.68 27.69 -27.04
C SER A 26 -12.47 26.42 -26.80
N VAL A 27 -12.90 25.77 -27.88
CA VAL A 27 -13.18 24.34 -27.91
C VAL A 27 -11.83 23.66 -27.76
N SER A 28 -11.26 23.74 -26.56
CA SER A 28 -10.24 22.82 -26.12
C SER A 28 -10.96 21.49 -25.93
N ASP A 29 -11.03 20.76 -27.03
CA ASP A 29 -11.04 19.32 -27.11
C ASP A 29 -11.67 18.58 -25.94
N THR A 30 -12.88 18.08 -26.22
CA THR A 30 -13.57 16.95 -25.58
C THR A 30 -12.76 15.62 -25.70
N VAL A 31 -11.43 15.68 -25.62
CA VAL A 31 -10.51 14.53 -25.73
C VAL A 31 -9.90 14.17 -24.37
N LEU A 32 -10.02 15.04 -23.36
CA LEU A 32 -9.39 14.84 -22.05
C LEU A 32 -10.22 14.17 -20.92
N PRO A 33 -11.54 13.86 -21.03
CA PRO A 33 -12.22 13.14 -19.95
C PRO A 33 -11.70 11.70 -19.77
N ARG A 34 -11.35 11.03 -20.87
CA ARG A 34 -10.97 9.61 -20.85
C ARG A 34 -9.57 9.39 -20.28
N MET A 35 -8.65 10.36 -20.38
CA MET A 35 -7.31 10.23 -19.81
C MET A 35 -7.26 10.57 -18.32
N MET A 36 -7.98 11.61 -17.86
CA MET A 36 -8.06 11.97 -16.44
C MET A 36 -8.77 10.90 -15.60
N GLY A 37 -9.93 10.40 -16.05
CA GLY A 37 -10.64 9.34 -15.33
C GLY A 37 -9.86 8.03 -15.24
N ASN A 38 -9.00 7.75 -16.23
CA ASN A 38 -8.16 6.54 -16.24
C ASN A 38 -6.94 6.68 -15.33
N ALA A 39 -6.38 7.89 -15.18
CA ALA A 39 -5.30 8.18 -14.23
C ALA A 39 -5.80 8.08 -12.78
N ASP A 40 -6.97 8.66 -12.48
CA ASP A 40 -7.59 8.58 -11.16
C ASP A 40 -7.97 7.13 -10.81
N HIS A 41 -8.55 6.39 -11.76
CA HIS A 41 -8.89 4.98 -11.57
C HIS A 41 -7.66 4.11 -11.29
N ARG A 42 -6.56 4.30 -12.03
CA ARG A 42 -5.29 3.60 -11.79
C ARG A 42 -4.68 3.97 -10.44
N HIS A 43 -4.74 5.24 -10.06
CA HIS A 43 -4.26 5.70 -8.77
C HIS A 43 -5.06 5.07 -7.62
N GLN A 44 -6.39 5.08 -7.72
CA GLN A 44 -7.29 4.45 -6.75
C GLN A 44 -7.02 2.95 -6.62
N MET A 45 -6.86 2.24 -7.75
CA MET A 45 -6.52 0.81 -7.75
C MET A 45 -5.17 0.53 -7.09
N SER A 46 -4.16 1.38 -7.33
CA SER A 46 -2.84 1.25 -6.68
C SER A 46 -2.90 1.46 -5.18
N LEU A 47 -3.71 2.42 -4.70
CA LEU A 47 -3.90 2.66 -3.27
C LEU A 47 -4.62 1.49 -2.60
N GLN A 48 -5.65 0.93 -3.25
CA GLN A 48 -6.35 -0.26 -2.77
C GLN A 48 -5.42 -1.47 -2.64
N LEU A 49 -4.59 -1.73 -3.65
CA LEU A 49 -3.60 -2.81 -3.59
C LEU A 49 -2.59 -2.61 -2.46
N HIS A 50 -2.18 -1.36 -2.21
CA HIS A 50 -1.27 -1.06 -1.11
C HIS A 50 -1.93 -1.31 0.26
N ALA A 51 -3.17 -0.84 0.45
CA ALA A 51 -3.93 -1.08 1.67
C ALA A 51 -4.10 -2.60 1.94
N GLN A 52 -4.51 -3.37 0.93
CA GLN A 52 -4.65 -4.84 1.03
C GLN A 52 -3.34 -5.52 1.44
N ARG A 53 -2.21 -5.09 0.88
CA ARG A 53 -0.88 -5.61 1.22
C ARG A 53 -0.49 -5.29 2.66
N CYS A 54 -0.74 -4.06 3.11
CA CYS A 54 -0.48 -3.67 4.50
C CYS A 54 -1.34 -4.47 5.48
N GLU A 55 -2.62 -4.67 5.18
CA GLU A 55 -3.53 -5.49 5.99
C GLU A 55 -3.09 -6.96 6.04
N ALA A 56 -2.64 -7.52 4.91
CA ALA A 56 -2.10 -8.88 4.87
C ALA A 56 -0.86 -9.02 5.74
N LEU A 57 0.12 -8.12 5.58
CA LEU A 57 1.35 -8.11 6.41
C LEU A 57 1.03 -7.98 7.90
N GLN A 58 0.10 -7.11 8.27
CA GLN A 58 -0.32 -6.95 9.65
C GLN A 58 -0.94 -8.24 10.20
N ARG A 59 -1.87 -8.86 9.47
CA ARG A 59 -2.48 -10.14 9.87
C ARG A 59 -1.43 -11.23 10.05
N TRP A 60 -0.48 -11.35 9.12
CA TRP A 60 0.60 -12.34 9.21
C TRP A 60 1.52 -12.09 10.40
N ARG A 61 1.88 -10.83 10.68
CA ARG A 61 2.72 -10.48 11.83
C ARG A 61 2.02 -10.74 13.16
N THR A 62 0.75 -10.37 13.27
CA THR A 62 -0.06 -10.63 14.46
C THR A 62 -0.22 -12.13 14.69
N GLY A 63 -0.51 -12.90 13.63
CA GLY A 63 -0.59 -14.35 13.69
C GLY A 63 0.72 -15.03 14.10
N LEU A 64 1.84 -14.62 13.51
CA LEU A 64 3.17 -15.12 13.87
C LEU A 64 3.53 -14.82 15.33
N ALA A 65 3.20 -13.62 15.82
CA ALA A 65 3.38 -13.27 17.23
C ALA A 65 2.56 -14.19 18.14
N GLY A 66 1.28 -14.44 17.80
CA GLY A 66 0.43 -15.38 18.53
C GLY A 66 0.96 -16.81 18.51
N ALA A 67 1.47 -17.28 17.37
CA ALA A 67 2.08 -18.60 17.23
C ALA A 67 3.36 -18.74 18.08
N ARG A 68 4.20 -17.69 18.11
CA ARG A 68 5.37 -17.61 18.99
C ARG A 68 4.96 -17.67 20.46
N ASP A 69 3.96 -16.91 20.86
CA ASP A 69 3.52 -16.87 22.25
C ASP A 69 2.88 -18.20 22.67
N ALA A 70 2.16 -18.87 21.78
CA ALA A 70 1.66 -20.24 21.98
C ALA A 70 2.80 -21.25 22.15
N TYR A 71 3.81 -21.20 21.29
CA TYR A 71 4.98 -22.05 21.39
C TYR A 71 5.76 -21.80 22.68
N GLN A 72 5.98 -20.54 23.07
CA GLN A 72 6.65 -20.20 24.32
C GLN A 72 5.90 -20.72 25.55
N ARG A 73 4.57 -20.59 25.57
CA ARG A 73 3.74 -21.17 26.65
C ARG A 73 3.87 -22.68 26.71
N TRP A 74 3.86 -23.36 25.57
CA TRP A 74 4.08 -24.81 25.50
C TRP A 74 5.49 -25.19 25.96
N ALA A 75 6.52 -24.51 25.46
CA ALA A 75 7.94 -24.81 25.69
C ALA A 75 8.40 -24.53 27.13
N CYS A 76 7.84 -23.50 27.77
CA CYS A 76 8.07 -23.17 29.18
C CYS A 76 7.13 -23.91 30.14
N GLY A 77 6.04 -24.48 29.63
CA GLY A 77 5.12 -25.31 30.40
C GLY A 77 5.56 -26.77 30.48
N GLY A 78 4.63 -27.65 30.84
CA GLY A 78 4.87 -29.09 30.95
C GLY A 78 5.08 -29.83 29.62
N ARG A 79 5.07 -29.13 28.48
CA ARG A 79 5.22 -29.70 27.11
C ARG A 79 4.34 -30.92 26.86
N VAL A 80 3.10 -30.87 27.36
CA VAL A 80 2.14 -31.95 27.18
C VAL A 80 1.64 -31.92 25.73
N GLY A 81 1.77 -33.04 25.03
CA GLY A 81 1.40 -33.17 23.61
C GLY A 81 2.40 -32.51 22.66
N GLU A 82 2.03 -32.45 21.39
CA GLU A 82 2.86 -31.87 20.33
C GLU A 82 2.98 -30.34 20.45
N PRO A 83 4.06 -29.73 19.92
CA PRO A 83 4.15 -28.28 19.82
C PRO A 83 3.01 -27.72 18.95
N PRO A 84 2.60 -26.46 19.14
CA PRO A 84 1.54 -25.84 18.33
C PRO A 84 1.80 -25.98 16.84
N ASN A 85 0.81 -26.36 16.05
CA ASN A 85 0.90 -26.44 14.58
C ASN A 85 0.25 -25.19 13.95
N VAL A 86 0.88 -24.62 12.93
CA VAL A 86 0.35 -23.42 12.22
C VAL A 86 -0.47 -23.75 10.99
N VAL A 87 -0.43 -25.00 10.49
CA VAL A 87 -1.22 -25.40 9.31
C VAL A 87 -2.71 -25.31 9.64
N GLY A 88 -3.46 -24.63 8.77
CA GLY A 88 -4.88 -24.34 8.98
C GLY A 88 -5.17 -23.01 9.68
N ASP A 89 -4.18 -22.35 10.29
CA ASP A 89 -4.35 -20.99 10.80
C ASP A 89 -4.56 -20.01 9.64
N GLU A 90 -5.56 -19.13 9.74
CA GLU A 90 -5.90 -18.17 8.68
C GLU A 90 -4.69 -17.31 8.25
N TRP A 91 -3.89 -16.87 9.23
CA TRP A 91 -2.71 -16.05 8.97
C TRP A 91 -1.66 -16.82 8.17
N PHE A 92 -1.45 -18.10 8.47
CA PHE A 92 -0.46 -18.93 7.81
C PHE A 92 -0.95 -19.35 6.43
N GLU A 93 -2.20 -19.79 6.30
CA GLU A 93 -2.78 -20.15 5.01
C GLU A 93 -2.88 -18.95 4.06
N GLY A 94 -3.05 -17.74 4.58
CA GLY A 94 -2.93 -16.51 3.80
C GLY A 94 -1.49 -16.20 3.34
N LEU A 95 -0.49 -16.53 4.15
CA LEU A 95 0.93 -16.34 3.81
C LEU A 95 1.45 -17.41 2.83
N ARG A 96 0.96 -18.64 2.98
CA ARG A 96 1.45 -19.87 2.33
C ARG A 96 1.63 -19.78 0.81
N PRO A 97 0.73 -19.14 0.02
CA PRO A 97 0.93 -18.97 -1.42
C PRO A 97 2.13 -18.10 -1.79
N HIS A 98 2.54 -17.22 -0.88
CA HIS A 98 3.62 -16.23 -1.08
C HIS A 98 5.01 -16.73 -0.63
N LEU A 99 5.08 -17.89 0.03
CA LEU A 99 6.35 -18.52 0.38
C LEU A 99 7.12 -18.91 -0.89
N PRO A 100 8.46 -18.93 -0.88
CA PRO A 100 9.23 -19.29 -2.06
C PRO A 100 9.00 -20.75 -2.46
N THR A 101 9.19 -21.07 -3.73
CA THR A 101 9.11 -22.45 -4.25
C THR A 101 10.41 -23.23 -4.06
N THR A 102 11.47 -22.57 -3.62
CA THR A 102 12.81 -23.13 -3.39
C THR A 102 13.38 -22.65 -2.05
N GLY A 103 14.34 -23.37 -1.48
CA GLY A 103 14.96 -23.03 -0.20
C GLY A 103 14.24 -23.63 1.02
N ASP A 104 14.67 -23.23 2.21
CA ASP A 104 14.30 -23.89 3.48
C ASP A 104 12.82 -23.81 3.81
N THR A 105 12.14 -22.75 3.36
CA THR A 105 10.71 -22.48 3.58
C THR A 105 9.81 -23.05 2.48
N ALA A 106 10.38 -23.58 1.39
CA ALA A 106 9.58 -24.10 0.27
C ALA A 106 8.71 -25.29 0.67
N LYS A 107 9.22 -26.14 1.57
CA LYS A 107 8.49 -27.29 2.12
C LYS A 107 7.19 -26.88 2.83
N TYR A 108 7.13 -25.67 3.39
CA TYR A 108 5.95 -25.18 4.10
C TYR A 108 4.75 -24.91 3.18
N ARG A 109 4.97 -24.77 1.86
CA ARG A 109 3.89 -24.60 0.89
C ARG A 109 2.98 -25.83 0.79
N SER A 110 3.51 -27.04 1.02
CA SER A 110 2.78 -28.30 0.85
C SER A 110 2.73 -29.16 2.11
N ALA A 111 3.45 -28.79 3.18
CA ALA A 111 3.45 -29.54 4.42
C ALA A 111 2.04 -29.61 5.06
N HIS A 112 1.63 -30.80 5.49
CA HIS A 112 0.36 -31.00 6.19
C HIS A 112 0.44 -30.60 7.67
N GLU A 113 1.64 -30.59 8.24
CA GLU A 113 1.91 -30.17 9.61
C GLU A 113 3.21 -29.36 9.65
N ILE A 114 3.17 -28.25 10.38
CA ILE A 114 4.29 -27.36 10.63
C ILE A 114 4.22 -26.96 12.09
N HIS A 115 4.90 -27.73 12.94
CA HIS A 115 5.00 -27.43 14.35
C HIS A 115 5.89 -26.20 14.57
N CYS A 116 5.43 -25.31 15.44
CA CYS A 116 6.18 -24.16 15.89
C CYS A 116 7.42 -24.61 16.65
N ASP A 117 8.56 -24.14 16.18
CA ASP A 117 9.81 -24.09 16.92
C ASP A 117 10.49 -22.74 16.62
N ASN A 118 11.60 -22.46 17.30
CA ASN A 118 12.32 -21.20 17.09
C ASN A 118 12.77 -21.03 15.63
N GLN A 119 13.19 -22.10 14.97
CA GLN A 119 13.71 -22.04 13.60
C GLN A 119 12.58 -21.69 12.61
N THR A 120 11.46 -22.41 12.69
CA THR A 120 10.27 -22.22 11.87
C THR A 120 9.71 -20.81 12.05
N LEU A 121 9.59 -20.34 13.30
CA LEU A 121 9.10 -18.99 13.58
C LEU A 121 10.04 -17.91 13.03
N THR A 122 11.37 -18.10 13.15
CA THR A 122 12.37 -17.19 12.56
C THR A 122 12.28 -17.18 11.04
N LEU A 123 12.22 -18.35 10.40
CA LEU A 123 12.13 -18.46 8.95
C LEU A 123 10.87 -17.77 8.41
N LEU A 124 9.71 -18.00 9.03
CA LEU A 124 8.47 -17.33 8.64
C LEU A 124 8.54 -15.81 8.87
N SER A 125 9.20 -15.35 9.93
CA SER A 125 9.45 -13.92 10.17
C SER A 125 10.26 -13.29 9.04
N LEU A 126 11.33 -13.96 8.61
CA LEU A 126 12.19 -13.50 7.52
C LEU A 126 11.44 -13.45 6.18
N GLU A 127 10.61 -14.45 5.89
CA GLU A 127 9.81 -14.45 4.65
C GLU A 127 8.78 -13.31 4.63
N ILE A 128 8.11 -13.03 5.75
CA ILE A 128 7.21 -11.87 5.85
C ILE A 128 7.99 -10.56 5.62
N GLY A 129 9.20 -10.45 6.19
CA GLY A 129 10.07 -9.28 5.96
C GLY A 129 10.51 -9.14 4.50
N ARG A 130 10.86 -10.24 3.85
CA ARG A 130 11.20 -10.27 2.42
C ARG A 130 10.02 -9.80 1.56
N LEU A 131 8.82 -10.29 1.82
CA LEU A 131 7.60 -9.88 1.12
C LEU A 131 7.28 -8.39 1.31
N GLU A 132 7.45 -7.87 2.53
CA GLU A 132 7.28 -6.44 2.80
C GLU A 132 8.26 -5.58 1.99
N GLN A 133 9.53 -6.01 1.91
CA GLN A 133 10.54 -5.32 1.14
C GLN A 133 10.22 -5.35 -0.36
N ASP A 134 9.89 -6.53 -0.91
CA ASP A 134 9.52 -6.71 -2.31
C ASP A 134 8.34 -5.82 -2.70
N TRP A 135 7.31 -5.80 -1.88
CA TRP A 135 6.11 -4.99 -2.13
C TRP A 135 6.39 -3.49 -2.00
N THR A 136 7.27 -3.09 -1.08
CA THR A 136 7.70 -1.69 -0.92
C THR A 136 8.51 -1.22 -2.13
N GLU A 137 9.45 -2.04 -2.60
CA GLU A 137 10.28 -1.71 -3.76
C GLU A 137 9.47 -1.69 -5.06
N GLU A 138 8.46 -2.56 -5.21
CA GLU A 138 7.54 -2.49 -6.36
C GLU A 138 6.82 -1.13 -6.43
N VAL A 139 6.34 -0.63 -5.28
CA VAL A 139 5.68 0.68 -5.19
C VAL A 139 6.67 1.83 -5.46
N ARG A 140 7.91 1.72 -4.98
CA ARG A 140 8.98 2.72 -5.24
C ARG A 140 9.38 2.73 -6.72
N GLY A 141 9.51 1.56 -7.33
CA GLY A 141 9.85 1.39 -8.75
C GLY A 141 8.79 1.99 -9.68
N ARG A 142 7.51 1.78 -9.38
CA ARG A 142 6.38 2.41 -10.11
C ARG A 142 6.47 3.94 -10.04
N ARG A 143 6.62 4.52 -8.84
CA ARG A 143 6.76 5.98 -8.65
C ARG A 143 7.93 6.60 -9.41
N ARG A 144 9.03 5.87 -9.61
CA ARG A 144 10.20 6.36 -10.37
C ARG A 144 9.95 6.40 -11.88
N ARG A 145 9.16 5.47 -12.44
CA ARG A 145 8.81 5.49 -13.87
C ARG A 145 7.84 6.62 -14.18
N ASP A 146 6.84 6.84 -13.33
CA ASP A 146 5.84 7.89 -13.54
C ASP A 146 6.43 9.32 -13.49
N ARG A 147 7.60 9.52 -12.86
CA ARG A 147 8.30 10.82 -12.84
C ARG A 147 9.19 11.08 -14.05
N ARG A 148 9.42 10.08 -14.91
CA ARG A 148 10.34 10.16 -16.06
C ARG A 148 9.62 10.13 -17.41
N GLY A 149 8.31 9.87 -17.44
CA GLY A 149 7.45 9.97 -18.62
C GLY A 149 6.59 11.22 -18.53
#